data_AF-A0A173WN97-F1
#
_entry.id   AF-A0A173WN97-F1
#
_cell.length_a   1.000
_cell.length_b   1.000
_cell.length_c   1.000
_cell.angle_alpha   90.00
_cell.angle_beta   90.00
_cell.angle_gamma   90.00
#
_symmetry.space_group_name_H-M   'P 1'
#
loop_
_entity.id
_entity.type
_entity.pdbx_description
1 polymer ?
#
loop_
_entity_poly.entity_id
_entity_poly.type
_entity_poly.pdbx_seq_one_letter_code
_entity_poly.pdbx_strand_id
1 'polypeptide(L)' 'MWKIFIEYDDKSKLTITGKHKDIPVELANKCYREYVKSSVCNATYQQYPKKDHKPMSLATKIMELQKGA' A
#
# COMPACT_ATOMS: atom_id res chain seq x y z
N MET A 1 6.46 10.06 -5.02
CA MET A 1 5.02 9.96 -4.72
C MET A 1 4.64 8.49 -4.76
N TRP A 2 3.68 8.09 -3.93
CA TRP A 2 3.14 6.74 -3.92
C TRP A 2 1.63 6.77 -3.64
N LYS A 3 0.94 5.70 -4.00
CA LYS A 3 -0.48 5.48 -3.69
C LYS A 3 -0.71 4.05 -3.20
N ILE A 4 -1.62 3.89 -2.25
CA ILE A 4 -2.24 2.61 -1.89
C ILE A 4 -3.69 2.67 -2.35
N PHE A 5 -4.08 1.69 -3.14
CA PHE A 5 -5.46 1.48 -3.56
C PHE A 5 -6.01 0.30 -2.77
N ILE A 6 -7.12 0.52 -2.08
CA ILE A 6 -7.83 -0.52 -1.33
C ILE A 6 -9.23 -0.61 -1.92
N GLU A 7 -9.60 -1.78 -2.42
CA GLU A 7 -10.94 -2.08 -2.90
C GLU A 7 -11.53 -3.18 -2.01
N TYR A 8 -12.65 -2.86 -1.37
CA TYR A 8 -13.38 -3.77 -0.47
C TYR A 8 -14.42 -4.59 -1.26
N ASP A 9 -14.91 -5.67 -0.65
CA ASP A 9 -15.90 -6.56 -1.28
C ASP A 9 -17.20 -5.83 -1.68
N ASP A 10 -17.62 -4.86 -0.86
CA ASP A 10 -18.78 -3.97 -1.11
C ASP A 10 -18.55 -2.94 -2.24
N LYS A 11 -17.43 -3.07 -2.97
CA LYS A 11 -16.96 -2.17 -4.04
C LYS A 11 -16.59 -0.76 -3.57
N SER A 12 -16.62 -0.50 -2.25
CA SER A 12 -16.08 0.75 -1.72
C SER A 12 -14.57 0.80 -1.96
N LYS A 13 -14.06 2.02 -2.18
CA LYS A 13 -12.66 2.25 -2.55
C LYS A 13 -12.04 3.30 -1.65
N LEU A 14 -10.86 3.00 -1.13
CA LEU A 14 -10.03 3.93 -0.39
C LEU A 14 -8.71 4.12 -1.13
N THR A 15 -8.30 5.36 -1.31
CA THR A 15 -6.99 5.69 -1.88
C THR A 15 -6.20 6.54 -0.90
N ILE A 16 -5.04 6.02 -0.49
CA ILE A 16 -4.10 6.74 0.37
C ILE A 16 -2.93 7.18 -0.48
N THR A 17 -2.50 8.43 -0.37
CA THR A 17 -1.42 8.99 -1.20
C THR A 17 -0.33 9.63 -0.34
N GLY A 18 0.93 9.45 -0.71
CA GLY A 18 2.05 10.15 -0.09
C GLY A 18 2.95 10.84 -1.11
N LYS A 19 3.50 12.00 -0.74
CA LYS A 19 4.31 12.83 -1.64
C LYS A 19 5.76 12.34 -1.75
N HIS A 20 6.28 11.65 -0.73
CA HIS A 20 7.66 11.16 -0.67
C HIS A 20 7.96 10.06 -1.71
N LYS A 21 9.24 9.75 -1.90
CA LYS A 21 9.71 8.75 -2.88
C LYS A 21 9.09 7.38 -2.62
N ASP A 22 9.02 6.95 -1.36
CA ASP A 22 8.47 5.67 -0.94
C ASP A 22 7.62 5.83 0.34
N ILE A 23 6.84 4.80 0.70
CA ILE A 23 6.04 4.77 1.91
C ILE A 23 6.91 4.40 3.13
N PRO A 24 6.85 5.17 4.23
CA PRO A 24 7.49 4.77 5.49
C PRO A 24 6.93 3.45 6.03
N VAL A 25 7.78 2.61 6.59
CA VAL A 25 7.39 1.29 7.13
C VAL A 25 6.30 1.39 8.20
N GLU A 26 6.36 2.42 9.05
CA GLU A 26 5.33 2.67 10.07
C GLU A 26 3.96 2.99 9.46
N LEU A 27 3.92 3.80 8.39
CA LEU A 27 2.69 4.12 7.67
C LEU A 27 2.13 2.92 6.93
N ALA A 28 2.99 2.10 6.31
CA ALA A 28 2.57 0.88 5.64
C ALA A 28 1.94 -0.11 6.63
N ASN A 29 2.58 -0.32 7.78
CA ASN A 29 2.05 -1.17 8.85
C ASN A 29 0.74 -0.62 9.44
N LYS A 30 0.66 0.69 9.69
CA LYS A 30 -0.56 1.33 10.17
C LYS A 30 -1.71 1.14 9.19
N CYS A 31 -1.47 1.41 7.90
CA CYS A 31 -2.46 1.22 6.84
C CYS A 31 -2.94 -0.23 6.77
N TYR A 32 -2.02 -1.19 6.82
CA TYR A 32 -2.38 -2.61 6.80
C TYR A 32 -3.23 -2.99 8.01
N ARG A 33 -2.85 -2.55 9.20
CA ARG A 33 -3.57 -2.84 10.44
C ARG A 33 -4.97 -2.24 10.47
N GLU A 34 -5.13 -0.98 10.03
CA GLU A 34 -6.41 -0.26 10.12
C GLU A 34 -7.38 -0.64 9.00
N TYR A 35 -6.89 -0.89 7.78
CA TYR A 35 -7.76 -0.99 6.61
C TYR A 35 -7.77 -2.37 5.95
N VAL A 36 -6.74 -3.21 6.15
CA VAL A 36 -6.55 -4.46 5.40
C VAL A 36 -6.67 -5.72 6.26
N LYS A 37 -6.05 -5.76 7.44
CA LYS A 37 -5.88 -6.97 8.25
C LYS A 37 -7.20 -7.69 8.59
N SER A 38 -8.27 -6.94 8.83
CA SER A 38 -9.57 -7.46 9.27
C SER A 38 -10.65 -7.39 8.19
N SER A 39 -10.29 -7.02 6.97
CA SER A 39 -11.23 -6.75 5.88
C SER A 39 -10.94 -7.64 4.68
N VAL A 40 -11.99 -8.20 4.08
CA VAL A 40 -11.86 -8.85 2.76
C VAL A 40 -11.70 -7.74 1.72
N CYS A 41 -10.46 -7.51 1.28
CA CYS A 41 -10.14 -6.42 0.36
C CYS A 41 -8.89 -6.72 -0.48
N ASN A 42 -8.79 -6.03 -1.60
CA ASN A 42 -7.60 -5.99 -2.43
C ASN A 42 -6.84 -4.70 -2.15
N ALA A 43 -5.64 -4.82 -1.56
CA ALA A 43 -4.77 -3.69 -1.25
C ALA A 43 -3.52 -3.68 -2.15
N THR A 44 -3.43 -2.72 -3.07
CA THR A 44 -2.34 -2.55 -4.02
C THR A 44 -1.52 -1.30 -3.73
N TYR A 45 -0.22 -1.46 -3.60
CA TYR A 45 0.75 -0.38 -3.53
C TYR A 45 1.29 -0.04 -4.93
N GLN A 46 1.37 1.25 -5.25
CA GLN A 46 1.95 1.78 -6.47
C GLN A 46 2.86 2.97 -6.17
N GLN A 47 4.15 2.80 -6.43
CA GLN A 47 5.12 3.89 -6.42
C GLN A 47 5.11 4.61 -7.77
N TYR A 48 5.41 5.91 -7.76
CA TYR A 48 5.48 6.74 -8.97
C TYR A 48 6.91 7.24 -9.20
N PRO A 49 7.33 7.36 -10.47
CA PRO A 49 6.52 7.23 -11.68
C PRO A 49 6.20 5.77 -12.09
N LYS A 50 4.98 5.51 -12.60
CA LYS A 50 4.48 4.15 -12.90
C LYS A 50 5.34 3.36 -13.90
N LYS A 51 6.00 4.06 -14.82
CA LYS A 51 6.85 3.45 -15.85
C LYS A 51 8.05 2.70 -15.25
N ASP A 52 8.53 3.16 -14.10
CA ASP A 52 9.75 2.64 -13.46
C ASP A 52 9.42 1.68 -12.31
N HIS A 53 8.17 1.64 -11.87
CA HIS A 53 7.74 0.89 -10.69
C HIS A 53 6.46 0.09 -10.97
N LYS A 54 6.55 -1.24 -10.93
CA LYS A 54 5.38 -2.11 -11.07
C LYS A 54 4.51 -2.04 -9.80
N PRO A 55 3.17 -2.10 -9.93
CA PRO A 55 2.29 -2.25 -8.78
C PRO A 55 2.52 -3.60 -8.09
N MET A 56 2.33 -3.63 -6.78
CA MET A 56 2.46 -4.84 -5.97
C MET A 56 1.47 -4.85 -4.81
N SER A 57 1.31 -5.98 -4.13
CA SER A 57 0.45 -6.02 -2.95
C SER A 57 1.04 -5.19 -1.80
N LEU A 58 0.19 -4.56 -0.99
CA LEU A 58 0.64 -3.82 0.20
C LEU A 58 1.42 -4.74 1.17
N ALA A 59 0.99 -5.99 1.32
CA ALA A 59 1.67 -6.98 2.17
C ALA A 59 3.09 -7.28 1.69
N THR A 60 3.28 -7.49 0.38
CA THR A 60 4.62 -7.71 -0.19
C THR A 60 5.50 -6.49 0.03
N LYS A 61 4.96 -5.26 -0.15
CA LYS A 61 5.72 -4.04 0.09
C LYS A 61 6.17 -3.90 1.55
N ILE A 62 5.31 -4.25 2.52
CA ILE A 62 5.67 -4.24 3.95
C ILE A 62 6.82 -5.22 4.23
N MET A 63 6.77 -6.42 3.66
CA MET A 63 7.85 -7.40 3.81
C MET A 63 9.17 -6.90 3.21
N GLU A 64 9.15 -6.24 2.05
CA GLU A 64 10.35 -5.62 1.47
C GLU A 64 10.93 -4.53 2.38
N LEU A 65 10.08 -3.66 2.91
CA LEU A 65 10.50 -2.57 3.80
C LEU A 65 11.08 -3.09 5.12
N GLN A 66 10.57 -4.20 5.65
CA GLN A 66 11.08 -4.81 6.87
C GLN A 66 12.40 -5.57 6.67
N LYS A 67 12.66 -6.09 5.47
CA LYS A 67 13.92 -6.79 5.16
C LYS A 67 15.09 -5.84 4.90
N GLY A 68 14.81 -4.59 4.54
CA GLY A 68 15.82 -3.57 4.27
C GLY A 68 15.97 -2.51 5.37
N ALA A 69 15.30 -2.67 6.52
CA ALA A 69 15.35 -1.77 7.67
C ALA A 69 16.41 -2.18 8.69
#